data_AF-A0A3E1P978-F1
#
_entry.id   AF-A0A3E1P978-F1
#
_cell.length_a   1.000
_cell.length_b   1.000
_cell.length_c   1.000
_cell.angle_alpha   90.00
_cell.angle_beta   90.00
_cell.angle_gamma   90.00
#
_symmetry.space_group_name_H-M   'P 1'
#
loop_
_entity.id
_entity.type
_entity.pdbx_description
1 polymer ?
#
loop_
_entity_poly.entity_id
_entity_poly.type
_entity_poly.pdbx_seq_one_letter_code
_entity_poly.pdbx_strand_id
1 'polypeptide(L)'
;MWYFKGGKKPALASFREPQVNYTPHTGTQGARTRFTLPDSTEVLLNGKSTVLVPDNYAQTHTLLLDGEAWFNTRHNLKVVTNILTITNTAPAAFRIRCFEVQQGATAYLGSGTVLAAKSYHSTTDNQSETLGIGNMVLANKEIDLMEKETYQPAELERWLKGELSFANVPFMNAMHTLEEWYGTEIYVEGNVSELGNVNGEFPNQSLDQVLNTLRDKMRFTYQFKGDRVKVKVN
;
A
#
# COMPACT_ATOMS: atom_id res chain seq x y z
N MET A 1 -29.34 -9.14 -13.91
CA MET A 1 -29.77 -9.57 -12.55
C MET A 1 -28.52 -10.14 -11.88
N TRP A 2 -27.84 -9.35 -11.05
CA TRP A 2 -26.55 -9.74 -10.46
C TRP A 2 -26.80 -10.26 -9.05
N TYR A 3 -26.54 -11.56 -8.85
CA TYR A 3 -26.63 -12.22 -7.55
C TYR A 3 -25.48 -11.76 -6.65
N PHE A 4 -25.81 -11.15 -5.51
CA PHE A 4 -24.88 -11.00 -4.39
C PHE A 4 -24.57 -12.39 -3.81
N LYS A 5 -23.45 -13.00 -4.21
CA LYS A 5 -22.85 -14.09 -3.43
C LYS A 5 -22.31 -13.50 -2.12
N GLY A 6 -22.63 -14.15 -1.00
CA GLY A 6 -22.29 -13.73 0.36
C GLY A 6 -20.85 -13.25 0.51
N GLY A 7 -20.67 -12.20 1.31
CA GLY A 7 -19.38 -11.55 1.53
C GLY A 7 -18.31 -12.58 1.87
N LYS A 8 -17.25 -12.63 1.05
CA LYS A 8 -16.05 -13.40 1.37
C LYS A 8 -15.56 -12.92 2.74
N LYS A 9 -15.23 -13.86 3.65
CA LYS A 9 -14.53 -13.51 4.88
C LYS A 9 -13.21 -12.79 4.50
N PRO A 10 -12.82 -11.72 5.22
CA PRO A 10 -11.54 -11.06 4.98
C PRO A 10 -10.40 -12.09 4.99
N ALA A 11 -9.49 -12.00 4.02
CA ALA A 11 -8.41 -12.96 3.86
C ALA A 11 -7.49 -13.00 5.09
N LEU A 12 -7.28 -11.88 5.78
CA LEU A 12 -6.51 -11.82 7.02
C LEU A 12 -7.19 -12.54 8.20
N ALA A 13 -8.47 -12.87 8.12
CA ALA A 13 -9.15 -13.60 9.18
C ALA A 13 -8.53 -14.99 9.43
N SER A 14 -7.99 -15.64 8.39
CA SER A 14 -7.29 -16.92 8.54
C SER A 14 -5.89 -16.80 9.12
N PHE A 15 -5.36 -15.58 9.22
CA PHE A 15 -4.03 -15.30 9.79
C PHE A 15 -4.11 -14.83 11.24
N ARG A 16 -5.32 -14.70 11.81
CA ARG A 16 -5.51 -14.36 13.22
C ARG A 16 -5.28 -15.57 14.11
N GLU A 17 -4.50 -15.39 15.16
CA GLU A 17 -4.29 -16.42 16.17
C GLU A 17 -5.57 -16.62 17.03
N PRO A 18 -5.93 -17.86 17.36
CA PRO A 18 -7.05 -18.12 18.27
C PRO A 18 -6.82 -17.45 19.63
N GLN A 19 -7.88 -16.86 20.20
CA GLN A 19 -7.85 -16.21 21.52
C GLN A 19 -6.94 -14.97 21.63
N VAL A 20 -6.44 -14.43 20.51
CA VAL A 20 -5.67 -13.18 20.46
C VAL A 20 -6.57 -12.06 19.98
N ASN A 21 -6.60 -10.93 20.70
CA ASN A 21 -7.32 -9.74 20.26
C ASN A 21 -6.42 -8.87 19.39
N TYR A 22 -7.01 -8.24 18.38
CA TYR A 22 -6.29 -7.37 17.46
C TYR A 22 -6.87 -5.95 17.52
N THR A 23 -5.99 -4.98 17.77
CA THR A 23 -6.32 -3.55 17.72
C THR A 23 -6.05 -3.02 16.31
N PRO A 24 -7.05 -2.49 15.59
CA PRO A 24 -6.86 -1.95 14.26
C PRO A 24 -6.32 -0.52 14.29
N HIS A 25 -5.26 -0.27 13.51
CA HIS A 25 -4.78 1.06 13.15
C HIS A 25 -5.10 1.30 11.67
N THR A 26 -5.96 2.27 11.38
CA THR A 26 -6.49 2.52 10.03
C THR A 26 -5.97 3.82 9.45
N GLY A 27 -5.58 3.81 8.19
CA GLY A 27 -5.17 5.00 7.45
C GLY A 27 -6.34 5.89 7.11
N THR A 28 -6.15 7.21 7.24
CA THR A 28 -7.13 8.21 6.79
C THR A 28 -7.19 8.23 5.26
N GLN A 29 -8.38 8.14 4.67
CA GLN A 29 -8.55 8.17 3.21
C GLN A 29 -7.90 9.43 2.59
N GLY A 30 -7.10 9.23 1.55
CA GLY A 30 -6.45 10.33 0.83
C GLY A 30 -5.30 11.01 1.60
N ALA A 31 -4.87 10.47 2.74
CA ALA A 31 -3.75 10.97 3.53
C ALA A 31 -2.92 9.81 4.10
N ARG A 32 -1.75 10.13 4.67
CA ARG A 32 -0.92 9.15 5.36
C ARG A 32 -1.02 9.33 6.86
N THR A 33 -1.09 8.22 7.58
CA THR A 33 -1.21 8.19 9.04
C THR A 33 0.07 7.63 9.63
N ARG A 34 0.68 8.35 10.58
CA ARG A 34 1.89 7.91 11.28
C ARG A 34 1.54 7.50 12.70
N PHE A 35 2.09 6.37 13.14
CA PHE A 35 2.03 5.94 14.54
C PHE A 35 3.28 5.13 14.89
N THR A 36 3.47 4.89 16.18
CA THR A 36 4.60 4.14 16.72
C THR A 36 4.08 2.97 17.53
N LEU A 37 4.69 1.79 17.35
CA LEU A 37 4.38 0.58 18.09
C LEU A 37 5.09 0.57 19.46
N PRO A 38 4.69 -0.31 20.40
CA PRO A 38 5.29 -0.37 21.74
C PRO A 38 6.81 -0.57 21.77
N ASP A 39 7.39 -1.21 20.75
CA ASP A 39 8.83 -1.44 20.57
C ASP A 39 9.54 -0.29 19.86
N SER A 40 8.90 0.87 19.73
CA SER A 40 9.38 2.04 18.98
C SER A 40 9.50 1.84 17.47
N THR A 41 8.93 0.77 16.90
CA THR A 41 8.82 0.64 15.44
C THR A 41 7.92 1.76 14.89
N GLU A 42 8.44 2.54 13.96
CA GLU A 42 7.69 3.60 13.27
C GLU A 42 6.90 3.02 12.10
N VAL A 43 5.63 3.38 12.01
CA VAL A 43 4.75 2.96 10.92
C VAL A 43 4.20 4.19 10.21
N LEU A 44 4.34 4.21 8.89
CA LEU A 44 3.68 5.18 8.00
C LEU A 44 2.68 4.42 7.12
N LEU A 45 1.41 4.58 7.43
CA LEU A 45 0.28 3.87 6.81
C LEU A 45 -0.36 4.74 5.73
N ASN A 46 -0.58 4.17 4.54
CA ASN A 46 -1.29 4.88 3.46
C ASN A 46 -2.81 4.85 3.68
N GLY A 47 -3.57 5.59 2.85
CA GLY A 47 -5.02 5.54 2.84
C GLY A 47 -5.54 4.12 2.59
N LYS A 48 -6.76 3.83 3.09
CA LYS A 48 -7.44 2.52 2.92
C LYS A 48 -6.63 1.32 3.44
N SER A 49 -5.65 1.57 4.29
CA SER A 49 -4.77 0.53 4.82
C SER A 49 -5.06 0.32 6.29
N THR A 50 -4.91 -0.92 6.75
CA THR A 50 -5.13 -1.32 8.13
C THR A 50 -3.96 -2.18 8.60
N VAL A 51 -3.35 -1.79 9.72
CA VAL A 51 -2.43 -2.64 10.47
C VAL A 51 -3.20 -3.18 11.68
N LEU A 52 -3.24 -4.49 11.82
CA LEU A 52 -3.81 -5.16 13.00
C LEU A 52 -2.67 -5.52 13.94
N VAL A 53 -2.67 -4.91 15.13
CA VAL A 53 -1.69 -5.14 16.19
C VAL A 53 -2.28 -6.11 17.20
N PRO A 54 -1.71 -7.32 17.39
CA PRO A 54 -2.20 -8.25 18.39
C PRO A 54 -1.86 -7.78 19.81
N ASP A 55 -2.67 -8.17 20.80
CA ASP A 55 -2.38 -7.93 22.22
C ASP A 55 -1.09 -8.64 22.70
N ASN A 56 -0.67 -9.70 22.01
CA ASN A 56 0.60 -10.40 22.22
C ASN A 56 1.80 -9.86 21.40
N TYR A 57 1.68 -8.66 20.81
CA TYR A 57 2.74 -8.07 19.96
C TYR A 57 4.10 -8.00 20.65
N ALA A 58 4.14 -7.68 21.95
CA ALA A 58 5.39 -7.57 22.70
C ALA A 58 6.19 -8.89 22.76
N GLN A 59 5.52 -10.03 22.54
CA GLN A 59 6.17 -11.35 22.49
C GLN A 59 6.47 -11.76 21.05
N THR A 60 5.51 -11.59 20.13
CA THR A 60 5.58 -12.15 18.78
C THR A 60 6.21 -11.21 17.75
N HIS A 61 6.19 -9.90 18.01
CA HIS A 61 6.53 -8.83 17.05
C HIS A 61 5.87 -9.05 15.69
N THR A 62 4.65 -9.61 15.68
CA THR A 62 3.93 -9.97 14.46
C THR A 62 2.77 -9.02 14.24
N LEU A 63 2.64 -8.50 13.02
CA LEU A 63 1.57 -7.63 12.57
C LEU A 63 0.84 -8.27 11.39
N LEU A 64 -0.46 -7.99 11.26
CA LEU A 64 -1.19 -8.25 10.03
C LEU A 64 -1.41 -6.94 9.28
N LEU A 65 -1.20 -6.93 7.97
CA LEU A 65 -1.38 -5.77 7.11
C LEU A 65 -2.35 -6.07 5.96
N ASP A 66 -3.39 -5.25 5.83
CA ASP A 66 -4.20 -5.10 4.63
C ASP A 66 -3.98 -3.68 4.09
N GLY A 67 -3.35 -3.56 2.94
CA GLY A 67 -3.05 -2.30 2.28
C GLY A 67 -1.56 -1.99 2.23
N GLU A 68 -1.21 -0.73 2.43
CA GLU A 68 0.13 -0.21 2.20
C GLU A 68 0.70 0.50 3.42
N ALA A 69 1.89 0.07 3.84
CA ALA A 69 2.59 0.66 4.96
C ALA A 69 4.11 0.62 4.74
N TRP A 70 4.78 1.63 5.29
CA TRP A 70 6.21 1.59 5.53
C TRP A 70 6.47 1.35 7.02
N PHE A 71 7.47 0.53 7.29
CA PHE A 71 7.94 0.15 8.62
C PHE A 71 9.41 0.53 8.75
N ASN A 72 9.77 1.10 9.90
CA ASN A 72 11.16 1.32 10.29
C ASN A 72 11.33 0.82 11.72
N THR A 73 12.00 -0.32 11.81
CA THR A 73 12.15 -1.06 13.05
C THR A 73 13.62 -1.18 13.43
N ARG A 74 13.89 -1.13 14.74
CA ARG A 74 15.19 -1.42 15.34
C ARG A 74 15.27 -2.86 15.87
N HIS A 75 14.16 -3.57 15.85
CA HIS A 75 14.00 -4.91 16.42
C HIS A 75 13.55 -5.89 15.33
N ASN A 76 13.42 -7.16 15.69
CA ASN A 76 12.77 -8.13 14.82
C ASN A 76 11.31 -7.75 14.60
N LEU A 77 10.84 -7.81 13.36
CA LEU A 77 9.45 -7.60 13.01
C LEU A 77 9.03 -8.66 11.98
N LYS A 78 7.79 -9.14 12.11
CA LYS A 78 7.14 -9.99 11.13
C LYS A 78 5.85 -9.33 10.68
N VAL A 79 5.78 -8.93 9.41
CA VAL A 79 4.56 -8.38 8.83
C VAL A 79 3.97 -9.41 7.88
N VAL A 80 2.74 -9.84 8.17
CA VAL A 80 2.01 -10.86 7.40
C VAL A 80 0.86 -10.19 6.65
N THR A 81 0.80 -10.44 5.36
CA THR A 81 -0.35 -10.12 4.51
C THR A 81 -0.98 -11.41 3.98
N ASN A 82 -2.06 -11.31 3.21
CA ASN A 82 -2.68 -12.45 2.54
C ASN A 82 -1.85 -13.06 1.38
N ILE A 83 -0.74 -12.41 0.99
CA ILE A 83 0.14 -12.81 -0.11
C ILE A 83 1.60 -12.92 0.34
N LEU A 84 2.13 -11.93 1.08
CA LEU A 84 3.53 -11.83 1.47
C LEU A 84 3.71 -11.85 2.99
N THR A 85 4.75 -12.51 3.45
CA THR A 85 5.30 -12.41 4.80
C THR A 85 6.68 -11.79 4.69
N ILE A 86 6.91 -10.66 5.35
CA ILE A 86 8.22 -10.02 5.46
C ILE A 86 8.73 -10.19 6.89
N THR A 87 9.96 -10.66 7.04
CA THR A 87 10.64 -10.79 8.34
C THR A 87 12.00 -10.14 8.32
N ASN A 88 12.39 -9.58 9.47
CA ASN A 88 13.74 -9.08 9.70
C ASN A 88 14.24 -9.52 11.09
N THR A 89 15.55 -9.65 11.24
CA THR A 89 16.21 -10.03 12.50
C THR A 89 17.16 -8.94 13.03
N ALA A 90 17.37 -7.89 12.24
CA ALA A 90 18.20 -6.73 12.55
C ALA A 90 17.46 -5.46 12.09
N PRO A 91 17.91 -4.25 12.49
CA PRO A 91 17.27 -3.00 12.06
C PRO A 91 17.06 -2.94 10.55
N ALA A 92 15.84 -2.60 10.13
CA ALA A 92 15.45 -2.56 8.73
C ALA A 92 14.31 -1.56 8.51
N ALA A 93 14.26 -1.01 7.30
CA ALA A 93 13.16 -0.17 6.85
C ALA A 93 12.64 -0.64 5.50
N PHE A 94 11.35 -0.96 5.42
CA PHE A 94 10.75 -1.55 4.22
C PHE A 94 9.30 -1.07 4.04
N ARG A 95 8.85 -1.04 2.79
CA ARG A 95 7.46 -0.73 2.41
C ARG A 95 6.80 -1.98 1.87
N ILE A 96 5.58 -2.28 2.28
CA ILE A 96 4.75 -3.36 1.74
C ILE A 96 3.48 -2.73 1.18
N ARG A 97 3.04 -3.19 0.01
CA ARG A 97 1.74 -2.90 -0.57
C ARG A 97 1.05 -4.22 -0.91
N CYS A 98 -0.01 -4.55 -0.18
CA CYS A 98 -0.79 -5.76 -0.39
C CYS A 98 -2.22 -5.56 0.12
N PHE A 99 -3.15 -5.24 -0.78
CA PHE A 99 -4.57 -5.12 -0.46
C PHE A 99 -5.26 -6.47 -0.61
N GLU A 100 -6.07 -6.90 0.35
CA GLU A 100 -6.76 -8.20 0.32
C GLU A 100 -7.61 -8.41 -0.95
N VAL A 101 -8.18 -7.31 -1.45
CA VAL A 101 -9.04 -7.32 -2.65
C VAL A 101 -8.27 -7.48 -3.95
N GLN A 102 -6.93 -7.38 -3.91
CA GLN A 102 -6.03 -7.50 -5.06
C GLN A 102 -5.29 -8.83 -5.05
N GLN A 103 -4.89 -9.31 -6.24
CA GLN A 103 -4.07 -10.52 -6.38
C GLN A 103 -2.56 -10.23 -6.37
N GLY A 104 -2.18 -8.95 -6.47
CA GLY A 104 -0.80 -8.50 -6.50
C GLY A 104 -0.33 -7.96 -5.15
N ALA A 105 0.94 -8.17 -4.83
CA ALA A 105 1.63 -7.57 -3.71
C ALA A 105 3.03 -7.13 -4.09
N THR A 106 3.53 -6.07 -3.48
CA THR A 106 4.92 -5.63 -3.61
C THR A 106 5.54 -5.35 -2.25
N ALA A 107 6.85 -5.56 -2.13
CA ALA A 107 7.62 -5.11 -0.99
C ALA A 107 8.96 -4.53 -1.43
N TYR A 108 9.30 -3.35 -0.92
CA TYR A 108 10.50 -2.58 -1.28
C TYR A 108 11.38 -2.42 -0.04
N LEU A 109 12.66 -2.72 -0.15
CA LEU A 109 13.60 -2.55 0.95
C LEU A 109 14.35 -1.22 0.84
N GLY A 110 14.21 -0.37 1.86
CA GLY A 110 14.88 0.92 1.98
C GLY A 110 16.19 0.87 2.77
N SER A 111 16.27 0.05 3.84
CA SER A 111 17.49 -0.14 4.62
C SER A 111 17.54 -1.52 5.29
N GLY A 112 18.75 -2.00 5.59
CA GLY A 112 18.94 -3.27 6.28
C GLY A 112 18.80 -4.48 5.36
N THR A 113 18.21 -5.55 5.88
CA THR A 113 17.97 -6.80 5.15
C THR A 113 16.69 -7.44 5.67
N VAL A 114 15.87 -7.96 4.75
CA VAL A 114 14.63 -8.67 5.08
C VAL A 114 14.52 -9.96 4.28
N LEU A 115 13.76 -10.92 4.79
CA LEU A 115 13.31 -12.09 4.04
C LEU A 115 11.86 -11.87 3.62
N ALA A 116 11.58 -12.09 2.34
CA ALA A 116 10.25 -12.07 1.77
C ALA A 116 9.83 -13.49 1.37
N ALA A 117 8.66 -13.93 1.81
CA ALA A 117 8.11 -15.24 1.48
C ALA A 117 6.62 -15.13 1.13
N LYS A 118 6.09 -16.11 0.40
CA LYS A 118 4.63 -16.23 0.21
C LYS A 118 3.98 -16.61 1.55
N SER A 119 2.88 -15.93 1.92
CA SER A 119 2.07 -16.25 3.12
C SER A 119 1.11 -17.43 2.92
N TYR A 120 1.10 -18.02 1.72
CA TYR A 120 0.23 -19.12 1.36
C TYR A 120 1.07 -20.27 0.80
N HIS A 121 0.53 -21.48 0.84
CA HIS A 121 1.19 -22.62 0.21
C HIS A 121 1.12 -22.50 -1.31
N SER A 122 2.28 -22.36 -1.92
CA SER A 122 2.48 -22.35 -3.36
C SER A 122 2.73 -23.76 -3.88
N THR A 123 2.24 -24.04 -5.08
CA THR A 123 2.46 -25.34 -5.74
C THR A 123 3.72 -25.35 -6.61
N THR A 124 4.25 -24.16 -6.92
CA THR A 124 5.41 -23.98 -7.82
C THR A 124 6.69 -23.75 -7.03
N ASP A 125 6.67 -22.77 -6.12
CA ASP A 125 7.82 -22.36 -5.31
C ASP A 125 7.39 -21.71 -3.99
N ASN A 126 7.96 -22.18 -2.88
CA ASN A 126 7.76 -21.65 -1.53
C ASN A 126 9.05 -21.06 -0.93
N GLN A 127 10.13 -20.93 -1.72
CA GLN A 127 11.38 -20.35 -1.24
C GLN A 127 11.19 -18.87 -0.88
N SER A 128 11.94 -18.45 0.13
CA SER A 128 12.02 -17.04 0.51
C SER A 128 13.11 -16.33 -0.27
N GLU A 129 12.88 -15.06 -0.57
CA GLU A 129 13.85 -14.16 -1.17
C GLU A 129 14.48 -13.26 -0.10
N THR A 130 15.82 -13.21 -0.05
CA THR A 130 16.53 -12.20 0.73
C THR A 130 16.61 -10.90 -0.06
N LEU A 131 16.12 -9.83 0.53
CA LEU A 131 16.18 -8.49 -0.03
C LEU A 131 17.26 -7.69 0.68
N GLY A 132 18.12 -7.04 -0.12
CA GLY A 132 19.00 -5.95 0.29
C GLY A 132 18.50 -4.59 -0.23
N ILE A 133 19.21 -3.52 0.13
CA ILE A 133 18.87 -2.15 -0.30
C ILE A 133 18.78 -2.09 -1.84
N GLY A 134 17.71 -1.48 -2.36
CA GLY A 134 17.46 -1.41 -3.80
C GLY A 134 16.82 -2.66 -4.41
N ASN A 135 16.56 -3.70 -3.60
CA ASN A 135 15.74 -4.84 -4.02
C ASN A 135 14.28 -4.64 -3.65
N MET A 136 13.42 -5.20 -4.48
CA MET A 136 11.99 -5.36 -4.22
C MET A 136 11.56 -6.78 -4.55
N VAL A 137 10.37 -7.16 -4.10
CA VAL A 137 9.64 -8.31 -4.66
C VAL A 137 8.32 -7.84 -5.23
N LEU A 138 7.91 -8.49 -6.31
CA LEU A 138 6.54 -8.50 -6.79
C LEU A 138 5.99 -9.91 -6.65
N ALA A 139 4.76 -10.04 -6.19
CA ALA A 139 4.09 -11.32 -6.07
C ALA A 139 2.69 -11.22 -6.66
N ASN A 140 2.25 -12.29 -7.30
CA ASN A 140 0.88 -12.44 -7.77
C ASN A 140 0.35 -13.82 -7.39
N LYS A 141 -0.68 -13.82 -6.54
CA LYS A 141 -1.27 -15.06 -5.99
C LYS A 141 -2.05 -15.87 -7.01
N GLU A 142 -2.65 -15.22 -8.01
CA GLU A 142 -3.49 -15.88 -9.02
C GLU A 142 -2.66 -16.77 -9.94
N ILE A 143 -1.47 -16.30 -10.32
CA ILE A 143 -0.52 -17.05 -11.18
C ILE A 143 0.60 -17.72 -10.39
N ASP A 144 0.50 -17.71 -9.06
CA ASP A 144 1.47 -18.27 -8.12
C ASP A 144 2.93 -17.81 -8.35
N LEU A 145 3.11 -16.51 -8.57
CA LEU A 145 4.40 -15.88 -8.88
C LEU A 145 4.93 -15.09 -7.69
N MET A 146 6.24 -15.17 -7.45
CA MET A 146 6.98 -14.20 -6.65
C MET A 146 8.37 -14.03 -7.28
N GLU A 147 8.73 -12.80 -7.63
CA GLU A 147 9.99 -12.48 -8.29
C GLU A 147 10.69 -11.36 -7.53
N LYS A 148 11.99 -11.55 -7.31
CA LYS A 148 12.87 -10.51 -6.79
C LYS A 148 13.38 -9.65 -7.93
N GLU A 149 13.22 -8.35 -7.78
CA GLU A 149 13.58 -7.34 -8.76
C GLU A 149 14.42 -6.23 -8.12
N THR A 150 14.90 -5.32 -8.96
CA THR A 150 15.52 -4.07 -8.51
C THR A 150 14.58 -2.90 -8.72
N TYR A 151 14.74 -1.87 -7.90
CA TYR A 151 14.03 -0.60 -8.05
C TYR A 151 14.97 0.56 -7.75
N GLN A 152 14.57 1.78 -8.09
CA GLN A 152 15.37 2.98 -7.80
C GLN A 152 15.05 3.47 -6.37
N PRO A 153 16.00 3.44 -5.41
CA PRO A 153 15.74 3.88 -4.03
C PRO A 153 15.18 5.29 -3.91
N ALA A 154 15.55 6.18 -4.83
CA ALA A 154 15.02 7.54 -4.92
C ALA A 154 13.49 7.61 -5.05
N GLU A 155 12.85 6.59 -5.64
CA GLU A 155 11.38 6.50 -5.70
C GLU A 155 10.74 6.28 -4.33
N LEU A 156 11.32 5.36 -3.53
CA LEU A 156 10.87 5.14 -2.17
C LEU A 156 11.13 6.36 -1.29
N GLU A 157 12.28 7.03 -1.47
CA GLU A 157 12.58 8.27 -0.75
C GLU A 157 11.57 9.39 -1.06
N ARG A 158 11.24 9.61 -2.34
CA ARG A 158 10.21 10.58 -2.74
C ARG A 158 8.86 10.23 -2.13
N TRP A 159 8.49 8.95 -2.16
CA TRP A 159 7.28 8.48 -1.50
C TRP A 159 7.32 8.82 -0.01
N LEU A 160 8.39 8.51 0.72
CA LEU A 160 8.51 8.80 2.16
C LEU A 160 8.46 10.29 2.49
N LYS A 161 9.06 11.15 1.65
CA LYS A 161 9.08 12.61 1.81
C LYS A 161 7.77 13.30 1.40
N GLY A 162 6.86 12.55 0.77
CA GLY A 162 5.60 13.11 0.26
C GLY A 162 5.79 13.98 -0.99
N GLU A 163 6.83 13.73 -1.78
CA GLU A 163 7.20 14.52 -2.96
C GLU A 163 6.50 14.01 -4.22
N LEU A 164 5.18 14.23 -4.32
CA LEU A 164 4.42 13.92 -5.53
C LEU A 164 4.63 15.02 -6.58
N SER A 165 4.97 14.65 -7.80
CA SER A 165 5.07 15.60 -8.91
C SER A 165 4.66 15.00 -10.23
N PHE A 166 4.18 15.86 -11.13
CA PHE A 166 3.82 15.53 -12.49
C PHE A 166 4.51 16.52 -13.44
N ALA A 167 5.18 15.96 -14.45
CA ALA A 167 5.78 16.73 -15.53
C ALA A 167 5.26 16.17 -16.85
N ASN A 168 4.33 16.90 -17.47
CA ASN A 168 3.73 16.56 -18.76
C ASN A 168 3.09 15.15 -18.81
N VAL A 169 2.35 14.77 -17.77
CA VAL A 169 1.76 13.43 -17.63
C VAL A 169 0.32 13.42 -18.15
N PRO A 170 -0.08 12.50 -19.06
CA PRO A 170 -1.48 12.41 -19.50
C PRO A 170 -2.46 12.28 -18.32
N PHE A 171 -3.62 12.95 -18.40
CA PHE A 171 -4.58 13.00 -17.29
C PHE A 171 -4.90 11.64 -16.66
N MET A 172 -5.19 10.62 -17.48
CA MET A 172 -5.48 9.26 -16.97
C MET A 172 -4.30 8.64 -16.26
N ASN A 173 -3.08 8.84 -16.76
CA ASN A 173 -1.86 8.35 -16.10
C ASN A 173 -1.66 9.07 -14.76
N ALA A 174 -1.95 10.37 -14.69
CA ALA A 174 -1.90 11.11 -13.44
C ALA A 174 -2.93 10.58 -12.42
N MET A 175 -4.16 10.25 -12.85
CA MET A 175 -5.16 9.62 -11.98
C MET A 175 -4.66 8.27 -11.45
N HIS A 176 -4.06 7.42 -12.30
CA HIS A 176 -3.47 6.15 -11.85
C HIS A 176 -2.32 6.36 -10.86
N THR A 177 -1.44 7.35 -11.08
CA THR A 177 -0.41 7.70 -10.10
C THR A 177 -1.02 8.15 -8.78
N LEU A 178 -2.12 8.90 -8.79
CA LEU A 178 -2.83 9.28 -7.56
C LEU A 178 -3.45 8.07 -6.86
N GLU A 179 -4.01 7.12 -7.60
CA GLU A 179 -4.52 5.85 -7.04
C GLU A 179 -3.42 5.11 -6.28
N GLU A 180 -2.25 4.95 -6.90
CA GLU A 180 -1.09 4.29 -6.30
C GLU A 180 -0.52 5.08 -5.13
N TRP A 181 -0.39 6.40 -5.27
CA TRP A 181 0.24 7.27 -4.27
C TRP A 181 -0.55 7.32 -2.97
N TYR A 182 -1.89 7.32 -3.05
CA TYR A 182 -2.80 7.46 -1.92
C TYR A 182 -3.52 6.16 -1.52
N GLY A 183 -3.29 5.05 -2.24
CA GLY A 183 -3.93 3.77 -1.96
C GLY A 183 -5.45 3.80 -2.13
N THR A 184 -5.97 4.63 -3.04
CA THR A 184 -7.42 4.79 -3.25
C THR A 184 -7.80 4.44 -4.69
N GLU A 185 -9.06 4.05 -4.90
CA GLU A 185 -9.58 3.81 -6.25
C GLU A 185 -10.20 5.11 -6.79
N ILE A 186 -9.80 5.52 -7.98
CA ILE A 186 -10.28 6.72 -8.68
C ILE A 186 -11.00 6.27 -9.95
N TYR A 187 -12.32 6.40 -9.94
CA TYR A 187 -13.16 6.13 -11.11
C TYR A 187 -13.38 7.41 -11.90
N VAL A 188 -12.95 7.41 -13.17
CA VAL A 188 -13.13 8.54 -14.09
C VAL A 188 -14.31 8.26 -15.02
N GLU A 189 -15.28 9.18 -15.05
CA GLU A 189 -16.44 9.15 -15.94
C GLU A 189 -16.44 10.37 -16.87
N GLY A 190 -16.76 10.15 -18.15
CA GLY A 190 -16.84 11.21 -19.16
C GLY A 190 -15.70 11.17 -20.18
N ASN A 191 -15.67 12.16 -21.08
CA ASN A 191 -14.67 12.23 -22.13
C ASN A 191 -13.41 12.99 -21.65
N VAL A 192 -12.30 12.26 -21.48
CA VAL A 192 -11.03 12.82 -21.01
C VAL A 192 -10.15 13.40 -22.12
N SER A 193 -10.54 13.26 -23.39
CA SER A 193 -9.70 13.63 -24.54
C SER A 193 -9.30 15.11 -24.58
N GLU A 194 -10.08 16.00 -23.97
CA GLU A 194 -9.83 17.45 -23.95
C GLU A 194 -9.04 17.92 -22.71
N LEU A 195 -8.78 17.05 -21.75
CA LEU A 195 -8.11 17.44 -20.49
C LEU A 195 -6.59 17.64 -20.64
N GLY A 196 -5.95 17.00 -21.63
CA GLY A 196 -4.52 17.14 -21.88
C GLY A 196 -3.64 16.57 -20.75
N ASN A 197 -2.51 17.24 -20.48
CA ASN A 197 -1.47 16.76 -19.58
C ASN A 197 -1.42 17.55 -18.26
N VAL A 198 -1.15 16.83 -17.18
CA VAL A 198 -1.02 17.32 -15.81
C VAL A 198 0.41 17.75 -15.54
N ASN A 199 0.55 18.91 -14.90
CA ASN A 199 1.81 19.47 -14.41
C ASN A 199 1.62 20.04 -13.00
N GLY A 200 2.58 19.79 -12.12
CA GLY A 200 2.59 20.37 -10.78
C GLY A 200 3.37 19.55 -9.77
N GLU A 201 3.73 20.19 -8.67
CA GLU A 201 4.36 19.58 -7.51
C GLU A 201 3.43 19.71 -6.30
N PHE A 202 3.30 18.62 -5.55
CA PHE A 202 2.32 18.46 -4.48
C PHE A 202 2.98 17.92 -3.22
N PRO A 203 3.91 18.68 -2.60
CA PRO A 203 4.64 18.22 -1.42
C PRO A 203 3.70 18.06 -0.23
N ASN A 204 3.62 16.84 0.32
CA ASN A 204 2.86 16.48 1.51
C ASN A 204 1.37 16.87 1.46
N GLN A 205 0.79 16.94 0.26
CA GLN A 205 -0.64 17.23 0.10
C GLN A 205 -1.49 15.96 0.20
N SER A 206 -2.69 16.09 0.76
CA SER A 206 -3.73 15.08 0.68
C SER A 206 -4.30 14.98 -0.74
N LEU A 207 -4.92 13.85 -1.07
CA LEU A 207 -5.57 13.66 -2.36
C LEU A 207 -6.62 14.74 -2.65
N ASP A 208 -7.38 15.16 -1.63
CA ASP A 208 -8.38 16.22 -1.77
C ASP A 208 -7.74 17.56 -2.19
N GLN A 209 -6.60 17.93 -1.59
CA GLN A 209 -5.87 19.15 -1.97
C GLN A 209 -5.32 19.07 -3.39
N VAL A 210 -4.78 17.91 -3.79
CA VAL A 210 -4.29 17.70 -5.16
C VAL A 210 -5.43 17.78 -6.17
N LEU A 211 -6.53 17.04 -5.96
CA LEU A 211 -7.68 17.04 -6.86
C LEU A 211 -8.36 18.42 -6.93
N ASN A 212 -8.46 19.15 -5.82
CA ASN A 212 -8.92 20.54 -5.82
C ASN A 212 -8.03 21.42 -6.71
N THR A 213 -6.72 21.33 -6.56
CA THR A 213 -5.77 22.12 -7.37
C THR A 213 -5.85 21.77 -8.86
N LEU A 214 -6.01 20.49 -9.20
CA LEU A 214 -6.16 20.04 -10.58
C LEU A 214 -7.51 20.48 -11.18
N ARG A 215 -8.59 20.42 -10.40
CA ARG A 215 -9.93 20.87 -10.79
C ARG A 215 -9.95 22.35 -11.17
N ASP A 216 -9.17 23.19 -10.48
CA ASP A 216 -9.12 24.62 -10.79
C ASP A 216 -8.45 24.93 -12.14
N LYS A 217 -7.66 23.98 -12.67
CA LYS A 217 -6.95 24.09 -13.96
C LYS A 217 -7.60 23.31 -15.10
N MET A 218 -8.42 22.31 -14.77
CA MET A 218 -8.91 21.31 -15.71
C MET A 218 -10.42 21.11 -15.54
N ARG A 219 -11.15 20.88 -16.62
CA ARG A 219 -12.63 20.84 -16.63
C ARG A 219 -13.21 19.51 -16.13
N PHE A 220 -13.02 19.20 -14.85
CA PHE A 220 -13.68 18.08 -14.18
C PHE A 220 -14.26 18.50 -12.82
N THR A 221 -15.03 17.60 -12.22
CA THR A 221 -15.48 17.67 -10.82
C THR A 221 -15.16 16.35 -10.14
N TYR A 222 -15.10 16.31 -8.82
CA TYR A 222 -14.86 15.06 -8.11
C TYR A 222 -15.63 14.99 -6.80
N GLN A 223 -15.83 13.76 -6.31
CA GLN A 223 -16.48 13.50 -5.04
C GLN A 223 -15.94 12.21 -4.41
N PHE A 224 -15.69 12.23 -3.10
CA PHE A 224 -15.44 11.02 -2.31
C PHE A 224 -16.75 10.24 -2.10
N LYS A 225 -16.73 8.94 -2.40
CA LYS A 225 -17.85 7.99 -2.30
C LYS A 225 -17.40 6.77 -1.52
N GLY A 226 -17.57 6.82 -0.19
CA GLY A 226 -16.95 5.82 0.69
C GLY A 226 -15.44 5.81 0.44
N ASP A 227 -14.87 4.63 0.21
CA ASP A 227 -13.42 4.44 0.07
C ASP A 227 -12.89 4.73 -1.35
N ARG A 228 -13.72 5.32 -2.22
CA ARG A 228 -13.42 5.61 -3.63
C ARG A 228 -13.58 7.08 -3.96
N VAL A 229 -12.92 7.53 -5.00
CA VAL A 229 -13.12 8.85 -5.59
C VAL A 229 -13.80 8.69 -6.94
N LYS A 230 -14.87 9.46 -7.16
CA LYS A 230 -15.49 9.59 -8.48
C LYS A 230 -15.06 10.92 -9.08
N VAL A 231 -14.40 10.88 -10.23
CA VAL A 231 -14.05 12.04 -11.07
C VAL A 231 -15.04 12.06 -12.24
N LYS A 232 -15.66 13.20 -12.48
CA LYS A 232 -16.59 13.42 -13.60
C LYS A 232 -16.08 14.55 -14.47
N VAL A 233 -15.80 14.23 -15.73
CA VAL A 233 -15.41 15.19 -16.76
C VAL A 233 -16.66 15.72 -17.44
N ASN A 234 -16.73 17.04 -17.60
CA ASN A 234 -17.87 17.72 -18.23
C ASN A 234 -17.67 17.87 -19.73
#